data_AF-A0A3M8DFP8-F1
#
_entry.id   AF-A0A3M8DFP8-F1
#
_cell.length_a   1.000
_cell.length_b   1.000
_cell.length_c   1.000
_cell.angle_alpha   90.00
_cell.angle_beta   90.00
_cell.angle_gamma   90.00
#
_symmetry.space_group_name_H-M   'P 1'
#
loop_
_entity.id
_entity.type
_entity.pdbx_description
1 polymer ?
#
loop_
_entity_poly.entity_id
_entity_poly.type
_entity_poly.pdbx_seq_one_letter_code
_entity_poly.pdbx_strand_id
1 'polypeptide(L)'
;MKNESAGKLGDVRIRYHNAATQRVEETSQPLQIQAKLSGELQFLAAVAEYAEILHESYWAKDGSLRDVLELAESNASGEQQLEFVRMVKDSLAIRGH
;
A
#
# COMPACT_ATOMS: atom_id res chain seq x y z
N MET A 1 -11.62 1.33 -21.92
CA MET A 1 -10.97 0.93 -20.65
C MET A 1 -9.83 0.00 -21.01
N LYS A 2 -8.58 0.39 -20.74
CA LYS A 2 -7.42 -0.51 -20.90
C LYS A 2 -7.44 -1.46 -19.71
N ASN A 3 -7.62 -2.75 -19.94
CA ASN A 3 -7.47 -3.76 -18.90
C ASN A 3 -6.04 -3.65 -18.35
N GLU A 4 -5.88 -3.24 -17.10
CA GLU A 4 -4.61 -3.39 -16.37
C GLU A 4 -4.42 -4.89 -16.17
N SER A 5 -3.76 -5.52 -17.14
CA SER A 5 -3.62 -6.96 -17.21
C SER A 5 -2.70 -7.42 -16.09
N ALA A 6 -3.27 -8.06 -15.07
CA ALA A 6 -2.54 -8.95 -14.20
C ALA A 6 -1.69 -9.90 -15.07
N GLY A 7 -0.40 -10.01 -14.77
CA GLY A 7 0.55 -10.63 -15.69
C GLY A 7 1.75 -11.22 -14.97
N LYS A 8 2.31 -12.30 -15.51
CA LYS A 8 3.57 -12.87 -15.03
C LYS A 8 4.70 -11.89 -15.36
N LEU A 9 5.38 -11.38 -14.33
CA LEU A 9 6.56 -10.52 -14.49
C LEU A 9 7.82 -11.36 -14.74
N GLY A 10 7.92 -12.51 -14.07
CA GLY A 10 9.06 -13.41 -14.19
C GLY A 10 9.03 -14.51 -13.15
N ASP A 11 10.16 -15.15 -12.92
CA ASP A 11 10.35 -16.11 -11.84
C ASP A 11 11.50 -15.64 -10.95
N VAL A 12 11.27 -15.59 -9.64
CA VAL A 12 12.32 -15.36 -8.65
C VAL A 12 12.92 -16.71 -8.27
N ARG A 13 14.24 -16.83 -8.42
CA ARG A 13 14.99 -18.03 -8.05
C ARG A 13 15.87 -17.73 -6.85
N ILE A 14 15.65 -18.46 -5.76
CA ILE A 14 16.46 -18.35 -4.54
C ILE A 14 17.23 -19.65 -4.39
N ARG A 15 18.56 -19.52 -4.33
CA ARG A 15 19.47 -20.64 -4.00
C ARG A 15 19.93 -20.49 -2.57
N TYR A 16 19.81 -21.55 -1.80
CA TYR A 16 20.27 -21.57 -0.41
C TYR A 16 20.90 -22.93 -0.09
N HIS A 17 21.76 -22.93 0.93
CA HIS A 17 22.34 -24.16 1.46
C HIS A 17 21.41 -24.73 2.53
N ASN A 18 20.83 -25.90 2.27
CA ASN A 18 19.96 -26.58 3.23
C ASN A 18 20.82 -27.32 4.27
N ALA A 19 20.73 -26.89 5.52
CA ALA A 19 21.52 -27.46 6.62
C ALA A 19 21.14 -28.91 6.96
N ALA A 20 19.89 -29.33 6.70
CA ALA A 20 19.45 -30.69 6.97
C ALA A 20 19.95 -31.67 5.90
N THR A 21 19.94 -31.26 4.62
CA THR A 21 20.31 -32.11 3.50
C THR A 21 21.78 -31.94 3.08
N GLN A 22 22.48 -30.93 3.62
CA GLN A 22 23.86 -30.55 3.28
C GLN A 22 24.05 -30.33 1.77
N ARG A 23 23.02 -29.79 1.12
CA ARG A 23 22.99 -29.56 -0.33
C ARG A 23 22.53 -28.15 -0.64
N VAL A 24 22.96 -27.64 -1.78
CA VAL A 24 22.41 -26.41 -2.36
C VAL A 24 21.07 -26.76 -3.01
N GLU A 25 20.02 -26.08 -2.57
CA GLU A 25 18.67 -26.20 -3.11
C GLU A 25 18.28 -24.89 -3.81
N GLU A 26 17.47 -25.00 -4.86
CA GLU A 26 16.90 -23.86 -5.57
C GLU A 26 15.38 -23.93 -5.45
N THR A 27 14.77 -22.84 -4.98
CA THR A 27 13.33 -22.61 -5.09
C THR A 27 13.05 -21.57 -6.16
N SER A 28 12.04 -21.82 -6.99
CA SER A 28 11.61 -20.92 -8.06
C SER A 28 10.14 -20.61 -7.87
N GLN A 29 9.81 -19.34 -7.67
CA GLN A 29 8.42 -18.89 -7.56
C GLN A 29 8.10 -17.83 -8.61
N PRO A 30 6.91 -17.91 -9.25
CA PRO A 30 6.50 -16.91 -10.22
C PRO A 30 6.21 -15.58 -9.51
N LEU A 31 6.79 -14.50 -10.04
CA LEU A 31 6.46 -13.15 -9.64
C LEU A 31 5.32 -12.64 -10.53
N GLN A 32 4.22 -12.25 -9.90
CA GLN A 32 3.03 -11.76 -10.62
C GLN A 32 2.80 -10.28 -10.31
N ILE A 33 2.52 -9.51 -11.36
CA ILE A 33 1.96 -8.17 -11.20
C ILE A 33 0.47 -8.34 -10.95
N GLN A 34 0.03 -7.91 -9.77
CA GLN A 34 -1.38 -7.83 -9.46
C GLN A 34 -1.95 -6.57 -10.10
N ALA A 35 -3.15 -6.67 -10.68
CA ALA A 35 -3.86 -5.52 -11.24
C ALA A 35 -4.33 -4.54 -10.16
N LYS A 36 -4.43 -5.00 -8.90
CA LYS A 36 -4.85 -4.19 -7.77
C LYS A 36 -3.97 -4.49 -6.57
N LEU A 37 -3.54 -3.46 -5.86
CA LEU A 37 -2.85 -3.61 -4.57
C LEU A 37 -3.81 -4.21 -3.53
N SER A 38 -3.28 -4.91 -2.52
CA SER A 38 -4.11 -5.36 -1.40
C SER A 38 -4.76 -4.18 -0.67
N GLY A 39 -5.93 -4.39 -0.06
CA GLY A 39 -6.60 -3.32 0.70
C GLY A 39 -5.70 -2.76 1.80
N GLU A 40 -4.99 -3.62 2.52
CA GLU A 40 -4.01 -3.22 3.53
C GLU A 40 -2.92 -2.31 2.96
N LEU A 41 -2.37 -2.63 1.78
CA LEU A 41 -1.33 -1.81 1.17
C LEU A 41 -1.87 -0.47 0.67
N GLN A 42 -3.11 -0.44 0.16
CA GLN A 42 -3.78 0.82 -0.21
C GLN A 42 -4.06 1.69 1.01
N PHE A 43 -4.49 1.09 2.12
CA PHE A 43 -4.68 1.79 3.38
C PHE A 43 -3.36 2.38 3.90
N LEU A 44 -2.27 1.59 3.89
CA LEU A 44 -0.94 2.08 4.28
C LEU A 44 -0.45 3.22 3.39
N ALA A 45 -0.73 3.17 2.09
CA ALA A 45 -0.43 4.26 1.17
C ALA A 45 -1.18 5.54 1.56
N ALA A 46 -2.47 5.45 1.92
CA ALA A 46 -3.24 6.59 2.42
C ALA A 46 -2.64 7.18 3.72
N VAL A 47 -2.19 6.32 4.65
CA VAL A 47 -1.52 6.77 5.88
C VAL A 47 -0.21 7.51 5.58
N ALA A 48 0.60 6.99 4.65
CA ALA A 48 1.85 7.61 4.26
C ALA A 48 1.61 8.98 3.61
N GLU A 49 0.67 9.06 2.66
CA GLU A 49 0.33 10.32 2.00
C GLU A 49 -0.21 11.36 2.99
N TYR A 50 -1.06 10.94 3.93
CA TYR A 50 -1.53 11.80 5.02
C TYR A 50 -0.36 12.42 5.81
N ALA A 51 0.63 11.60 6.18
CA ALA A 51 1.80 12.07 6.92
C ALA A 51 2.61 13.10 6.11
N GLU A 52 2.82 12.85 4.81
CA GLU A 52 3.52 13.78 3.91
C GLU A 52 2.76 15.11 3.75
N ILE A 53 1.42 15.07 3.66
CA ILE A 53 0.56 16.27 3.60
C ILE A 53 0.65 17.10 4.88
N LEU A 54 0.68 16.44 6.04
CA LEU A 54 0.85 17.13 7.32
C LEU A 54 2.25 17.71 7.48
N HIS A 55 3.26 17.04 6.93
CA HIS A 55 4.64 17.51 6.94
C HIS A 55 4.94 18.58 5.86
N GLU A 56 3.96 18.95 5.04
CA GLU A 56 4.12 19.89 3.91
C GLU A 56 5.29 19.50 2.99
N SER A 57 5.46 18.20 2.80
CA SER A 57 6.56 17.61 2.05
C SER A 57 6.45 17.89 0.55
N TYR A 58 7.58 17.88 -0.15
CA TYR A 58 7.63 17.95 -1.61
C TYR A 58 6.77 16.87 -2.28
N TRP A 59 6.67 15.70 -1.65
CA TRP A 59 5.93 14.55 -2.18
C TRP A 59 4.40 14.68 -2.05
N ALA A 60 3.91 15.65 -1.27
CA ALA A 60 2.48 15.87 -1.06
C ALA A 60 1.85 16.85 -2.06
N LYS A 61 2.62 17.38 -3.03
CA LYS A 61 2.18 18.47 -3.91
C LYS A 61 0.96 18.15 -4.76
N ASP A 62 0.83 16.89 -5.16
CA ASP A 62 -0.27 16.41 -6.02
C ASP A 62 -1.34 15.67 -5.22
N GLY A 63 -1.16 15.53 -3.89
CA GLY A 63 -2.06 14.81 -2.99
C GLY A 63 -2.98 15.75 -2.22
N SER A 64 -4.14 15.25 -1.80
CA SER A 64 -5.06 16.01 -0.97
C SER A 64 -5.64 15.18 0.17
N LEU A 65 -6.04 15.83 1.26
CA LEU A 65 -6.71 15.15 2.38
C LEU A 65 -8.02 14.48 1.97
N ARG A 66 -8.64 14.90 0.85
CA ARG A 66 -9.85 14.26 0.31
C ARG A 66 -9.52 12.93 -0.36
N ASP A 67 -8.45 12.89 -1.14
CA ASP A 67 -7.99 11.67 -1.82
C ASP A 67 -7.54 10.63 -0.78
N VAL A 68 -6.81 11.09 0.25
CA VAL A 68 -6.46 10.28 1.43
C VAL A 68 -7.71 9.71 2.10
N LEU A 69 -8.74 10.54 2.32
CA LEU A 69 -9.96 10.08 2.97
C LEU A 69 -10.66 9.00 2.15
N GLU A 70 -10.83 9.22 0.85
CA GLU A 70 -11.48 8.26 -0.06
C GLU A 70 -10.73 6.92 -0.08
N LEU A 71 -9.41 6.96 -0.19
CA LEU A 71 -8.57 5.77 -0.23
C LEU A 71 -8.58 5.02 1.11
N ALA A 72 -8.55 5.74 2.23
CA ALA A 72 -8.60 5.16 3.57
C ALA A 72 -9.97 4.53 3.86
N GLU A 73 -11.08 5.23 3.56
CA GLU A 73 -12.44 4.71 3.78
C GLU A 73 -12.71 3.42 3.00
N SER A 74 -12.22 3.36 1.75
CA SER A 74 -12.41 2.21 0.87
C SER A 74 -11.65 0.95 1.32
N ASN A 75 -10.65 1.10 2.18
CA ASN A 75 -9.69 0.04 2.50
C ASN A 75 -9.49 -0.20 4.01
N ALA A 76 -10.04 0.64 4.88
CA ALA A 76 -9.97 0.49 6.32
C ALA A 76 -10.72 -0.76 6.80
N SER A 77 -10.09 -1.47 7.72
CA SER A 77 -10.63 -2.67 8.36
C SER A 77 -10.24 -2.68 9.84
N GLY A 78 -11.22 -2.97 10.69
CA GLY A 78 -11.03 -2.95 12.14
C GLY A 78 -11.03 -1.54 12.74
N GLU A 79 -11.11 -1.52 14.07
CA GLU A 79 -11.35 -0.31 14.85
C GLU A 79 -10.25 0.74 14.68
N GLN A 80 -8.98 0.32 14.80
CA GLN A 80 -7.83 1.23 14.70
C GLN A 80 -7.73 1.95 13.34
N GLN A 81 -8.07 1.26 12.24
CA GLN A 81 -8.05 1.86 10.91
C GLN A 81 -9.23 2.83 10.70
N LEU A 82 -10.38 2.54 11.31
CA LEU A 82 -11.54 3.45 11.32
C LEU A 82 -11.28 4.70 12.17
N GLU A 83 -10.50 4.60 13.24
CA GLU A 83 -10.04 5.76 14.00
C GLU A 83 -9.15 6.68 13.16
N PHE A 84 -8.25 6.11 12.36
CA PHE A 84 -7.45 6.89 11.40
C PHE A 84 -8.35 7.64 10.40
N VAL A 85 -9.36 6.96 9.83
CA VAL A 85 -10.33 7.61 8.93
C VAL A 85 -11.00 8.82 9.61
N ARG A 86 -11.40 8.68 10.87
CA ARG A 86 -11.99 9.78 11.64
C ARG A 86 -10.99 10.93 11.82
N MET A 87 -9.73 10.65 12.12
CA MET A 87 -8.68 11.67 12.24
C MET A 87 -8.47 12.45 10.94
N VAL A 88 -8.55 11.80 9.78
CA VAL A 88 -8.48 12.49 8.47
C VAL A 88 -9.68 13.43 8.28
N LYS A 89 -10.89 13.00 8.65
CA LYS A 89 -12.10 13.86 8.61
C LYS A 89 -11.96 15.09 9.51
N ASP A 90 -11.45 14.89 10.72
CA ASP A 90 -11.22 15.99 11.67
C ASP A 90 -10.19 16.99 11.10
N SER A 91 -9.13 16.50 10.46
CA SER A 91 -8.12 17.34 9.83
C SER A 91 -8.66 18.14 8.64
N LEU A 92 -9.55 17.55 7.84
CA LEU A 92 -10.27 18.26 6.77
C LEU A 92 -11.15 19.38 7.33
N ALA A 93 -11.85 19.12 8.44
CA ALA A 93 -12.68 20.14 9.08
C ALA A 93 -11.84 21.32 9.60
N ILE A 94 -10.66 21.04 10.17
CA ILE A 94 -9.74 22.07 10.67
C ILE A 94 -9.14 22.91 9.53
N ARG A 95 -8.65 22.28 8.45
CA ARG A 95 -8.03 22.99 7.31
C ARG A 95 -9.03 23.68 6.37
N GLY A 96 -10.32 23.36 6.49
CA GLY A 96 -11.40 24.00 5.72
C GLY A 96 -11.88 25.34 6.30
N HIS A 97 -11.37 25.73 7.48
CA HIS A 97 -11.52 27.04 8.10
C HIS A 97 -10.29 27.91 7.87
#